data_AF-A0A3P9M5E6-F1
#
_entry.id   AF-A0A3P9M5E6-F1
#
_cell.length_a   1.000
_cell.length_b   1.000
_cell.length_c   1.000
_cell.angle_alpha   90.00
_cell.angle_beta   90.00
_cell.angle_gamma   90.00
#
_symmetry.space_group_name_H-M   'P 1'
#
loop_
_entity.id
_entity.type
_entity.pdbx_description
1 polymer ?
#
loop_
_entity_poly.entity_id
_entity_poly.type
_entity_poly.pdbx_seq_one_letter_code
_entity_poly.pdbx_strand_id
1 'polypeptide(L)'
;MSAEKISVLLLLAVIGSHAAPNASECDGLAKRLPTKDLNKIFRNWVLVWGVSDHEEGDHVLGNASSSHVEFKLLPDNKTFTYNERNVYRHNLSSCTTYFIHMTVPSNNETELQTLHADNIRVEVDGQPVEYNDTGAVDFYEPCSDCLLLVYKCSKFRYLLSYKEEGSHRDVEQHKAAHDDHKKLAECLGFPKKKPYVYDGVADFCHKKSAPEANPDNQS
;
A
#
# COMPACT_ATOMS: atom_id res chain seq x y z
N MET A 1 -45.87 -39.96 -41.37
CA MET A 1 -45.52 -38.56 -41.03
C MET A 1 -45.44 -38.46 -39.52
N SER A 2 -44.23 -38.51 -38.94
CA SER A 2 -44.02 -38.34 -37.50
C SER A 2 -43.23 -37.05 -37.31
N ALA A 3 -43.85 -36.07 -36.66
CA ALA A 3 -43.22 -34.80 -36.33
C ALA A 3 -42.45 -34.97 -35.02
N GLU A 4 -41.12 -34.97 -35.11
CA GLU A 4 -40.25 -34.93 -33.93
C GLU A 4 -40.37 -33.56 -33.25
N LYS A 5 -40.73 -33.57 -31.96
CA LYS A 5 -40.70 -32.39 -31.10
C LYS A 5 -39.27 -32.20 -30.59
N ILE A 6 -38.54 -31.27 -31.20
CA ILE A 6 -37.25 -30.81 -30.67
C ILE A 6 -37.55 -29.89 -29.49
N SER A 7 -37.35 -30.39 -28.27
CA SER A 7 -37.42 -29.61 -27.03
C SER A 7 -36.06 -28.96 -26.78
N VAL A 8 -35.93 -27.68 -27.07
CA VAL A 8 -34.74 -26.88 -26.75
C VAL A 8 -34.77 -26.53 -25.26
N LEU A 9 -33.91 -27.18 -24.46
CA LEU A 9 -33.62 -26.73 -23.10
C LEU A 9 -32.74 -25.47 -23.17
N LEU A 10 -33.30 -24.33 -22.78
CA LEU A 10 -32.53 -23.12 -22.49
C LEU A 10 -31.78 -23.31 -21.16
N LEU A 11 -30.47 -23.58 -21.23
CA LEU A 11 -29.56 -23.49 -20.10
C LEU A 11 -29.33 -22.00 -19.79
N LEU A 12 -30.00 -21.50 -18.75
CA LEU A 12 -29.71 -20.21 -18.15
C LEU A 12 -28.32 -20.28 -17.50
N ALA A 13 -27.31 -19.76 -18.19
CA ALA A 13 -26.03 -19.47 -17.57
C ALA A 13 -26.25 -18.34 -16.54
N VAL A 14 -26.24 -18.71 -15.26
CA VAL A 14 -26.18 -17.73 -14.16
C VAL A 14 -24.78 -17.13 -14.22
N ILE A 15 -24.65 -16.01 -14.92
CA ILE A 15 -23.50 -15.12 -14.74
C ILE A 15 -23.67 -14.57 -13.34
N GLY A 16 -22.98 -15.15 -12.37
CA GLY A 16 -22.97 -14.68 -10.99
C GLY A 16 -22.32 -13.31 -10.93
N SER A 17 -23.09 -12.25 -11.23
CA SER A 17 -22.75 -10.90 -10.84
C SER A 17 -22.57 -10.90 -9.33
N HIS A 18 -21.32 -10.90 -8.86
CA HIS A 18 -21.06 -10.60 -7.46
C HIS A 18 -21.52 -9.16 -7.28
N ALA A 19 -22.68 -8.99 -6.63
CA ALA A 19 -23.16 -7.67 -6.26
C ALA A 19 -22.07 -7.00 -5.42
N ALA A 20 -21.88 -5.70 -5.59
CA ALA A 20 -21.01 -4.94 -4.70
C ALA A 20 -21.45 -5.18 -3.25
N PRO A 21 -20.50 -5.31 -2.30
CA PRO A 21 -20.86 -5.55 -0.91
C PRO A 21 -21.82 -4.47 -0.43
N ASN A 22 -22.84 -4.87 0.33
CA ASN A 22 -23.80 -3.92 0.87
C ASN A 22 -23.18 -3.13 2.04
N ALA A 23 -23.82 -2.02 2.44
CA ALA A 23 -23.29 -1.13 3.49
C ALA A 23 -23.02 -1.85 4.83
N SER A 24 -23.82 -2.88 5.17
CA SER A 24 -23.62 -3.69 6.38
C SER A 24 -22.42 -4.65 6.30
N GLU A 25 -22.04 -5.11 5.10
CA GLU A 25 -20.88 -5.98 4.91
C GLU A 25 -19.54 -5.23 4.96
N CYS A 26 -19.59 -3.92 4.75
CA CYS A 26 -18.45 -3.00 4.82
C CYS A 26 -18.31 -2.29 6.17
N ASP A 27 -19.32 -2.43 7.04
CA ASP A 27 -19.32 -1.76 8.33
C ASP A 27 -18.15 -2.25 9.20
N GLY A 28 -17.42 -1.31 9.80
CA GLY A 28 -16.23 -1.59 10.61
C GLY A 28 -14.95 -2.01 9.86
N LEU A 29 -15.02 -2.47 8.60
CA LEU A 29 -13.83 -2.91 7.83
C LEU A 29 -12.90 -1.75 7.44
N ALA A 30 -13.47 -0.58 7.22
CA ALA A 30 -12.78 0.61 6.71
C ALA A 30 -12.69 1.73 7.76
N LYS A 31 -12.46 1.37 9.03
CA LYS A 31 -12.38 2.37 10.11
C LYS A 31 -11.09 3.20 9.99
N ARG A 32 -11.27 4.51 9.82
CA ARG A 32 -10.18 5.50 9.69
C ARG A 32 -9.46 5.63 11.04
N LEU A 33 -8.13 5.76 11.00
CA LEU A 33 -7.29 6.05 12.15
C LEU A 33 -7.51 7.51 12.59
N PRO A 34 -7.87 7.76 13.86
CA PRO A 34 -7.95 9.13 14.36
C PRO A 34 -6.59 9.83 14.38
N THR A 35 -6.57 11.13 14.09
CA THR A 35 -5.32 11.92 14.03
C THR A 35 -4.56 11.90 15.36
N LYS A 36 -5.27 11.85 16.50
CA LYS A 36 -4.69 11.73 17.85
C LYS A 36 -3.90 10.43 18.08
N ASP A 37 -4.14 9.41 17.26
CA ASP A 37 -3.54 8.08 17.36
C ASP A 37 -2.46 7.83 16.29
N LEU A 38 -2.02 8.86 15.56
CA LEU A 38 -0.96 8.74 14.53
C LEU A 38 0.37 8.19 15.08
N ASN A 39 0.61 8.29 16.39
CA ASN A 39 1.79 7.67 16.99
C ASN A 39 1.86 6.14 16.76
N LYS A 40 0.74 5.49 16.47
CA LYS A 40 0.67 4.04 16.20
C LYS A 40 1.37 3.64 14.88
N ILE A 41 1.58 4.57 13.95
CA ILE A 41 2.15 4.25 12.63
C ILE A 41 3.68 4.43 12.54
N PHE A 42 4.32 5.05 13.54
CA PHE A 42 5.75 5.39 13.51
C PHE A 42 6.67 4.18 13.73
N ARG A 43 6.78 3.37 12.67
CA ARG A 43 7.51 2.10 12.59
C ARG A 43 8.08 1.92 11.18
N ASN A 44 8.73 0.79 10.96
CA ASN A 44 9.16 0.33 9.65
C ASN A 44 8.17 -0.71 9.11
N TRP A 45 7.80 -0.56 7.85
CA TRP A 45 6.72 -1.32 7.22
C TRP A 45 7.17 -1.84 5.86
N VAL A 46 6.72 -3.04 5.50
CA VAL A 46 6.93 -3.66 4.19
C VAL A 46 5.58 -3.81 3.51
N LEU A 47 5.48 -3.35 2.26
CA LEU A 47 4.27 -3.52 1.46
C LEU A 47 4.10 -5.01 1.16
N VAL A 48 2.98 -5.60 1.55
CA VAL A 48 2.69 -7.02 1.28
C VAL A 48 1.58 -7.20 0.25
N TRP A 49 0.68 -6.23 0.14
CA TRP A 49 -0.42 -6.25 -0.81
C TRP A 49 -0.84 -4.84 -1.20
N GLY A 50 -1.25 -4.63 -2.45
CA GLY A 50 -1.81 -3.34 -2.87
C GLY A 50 -2.60 -3.40 -4.17
N VAL A 51 -3.45 -2.42 -4.40
CA VAL A 51 -4.21 -2.29 -5.65
C VAL A 51 -4.43 -0.83 -6.02
N SER A 52 -4.54 -0.53 -7.31
CA SER A 52 -4.89 0.80 -7.81
C SER A 52 -6.30 0.83 -8.38
N ASP A 53 -6.90 2.03 -8.43
CA ASP A 53 -8.14 2.26 -9.15
C ASP A 53 -7.95 2.62 -10.64
N HIS A 54 -6.70 2.76 -11.12
CA HIS A 54 -6.38 3.09 -12.52
C HIS A 54 -5.23 2.24 -13.08
N GLU A 55 -5.18 2.12 -14.41
CA GLU A 55 -4.20 1.28 -15.11
C GLU A 55 -2.76 1.78 -14.93
N GLU A 56 -2.55 3.10 -14.88
CA GLU A 56 -1.24 3.70 -14.61
C GLU A 56 -0.71 3.28 -13.24
N GLY A 57 -1.59 3.23 -12.24
CA GLY A 57 -1.21 2.77 -10.91
C GLY A 57 -0.98 1.26 -10.86
N ASP A 58 -1.80 0.47 -11.57
CA ASP A 58 -1.57 -0.97 -11.75
C ASP A 58 -0.18 -1.25 -12.35
N HIS A 59 0.26 -0.42 -13.32
CA HIS A 59 1.58 -0.55 -13.95
C HIS A 59 2.72 -0.25 -12.96
N VAL A 60 2.59 0.79 -12.13
CA VAL A 60 3.59 1.12 -11.11
C VAL A 60 3.67 0.01 -10.07
N LEU A 61 2.53 -0.41 -9.50
CA LEU A 61 2.46 -1.49 -8.51
C LEU A 61 2.95 -2.82 -9.08
N GLY A 62 2.57 -3.17 -10.31
CA GLY A 62 2.99 -4.40 -10.98
C GLY A 62 4.50 -4.46 -11.25
N ASN A 63 5.14 -3.30 -11.40
CA ASN A 63 6.59 -3.21 -11.59
C ASN A 63 7.37 -3.20 -10.27
N ALA A 64 6.73 -2.99 -9.12
CA ALA A 64 7.40 -3.10 -7.83
C ALA A 64 7.83 -4.55 -7.57
N SER A 65 9.05 -4.69 -7.09
CA SER A 65 9.61 -5.93 -6.55
C SER A 65 9.41 -5.94 -5.04
N SER A 66 9.87 -4.88 -4.37
CA SER A 66 9.69 -4.65 -2.94
C SER A 66 9.46 -3.16 -2.67
N SER A 67 8.79 -2.86 -1.56
CA SER A 67 8.61 -1.50 -1.05
C SER A 67 8.73 -1.52 0.47
N HIS A 68 9.64 -0.71 1.01
CA HIS A 68 9.85 -0.51 2.44
C HIS A 68 9.58 0.94 2.82
N VAL A 69 8.82 1.13 3.89
CA VAL A 69 8.39 2.44 4.38
C VAL A 69 8.87 2.68 5.81
N GLU A 70 9.40 3.86 6.07
CA GLU A 70 9.78 4.36 7.39
C GLU A 70 8.93 5.60 7.70
N PHE A 71 8.04 5.51 8.70
CA PHE A 71 7.37 6.68 9.25
C PHE A 71 8.07 7.16 10.51
N LYS A 72 8.49 8.43 10.53
CA LYS A 72 9.25 8.98 11.66
C LYS A 72 8.76 10.38 12.02
N LEU A 73 8.32 10.54 13.27
CA LEU A 73 7.98 11.85 13.83
C LEU A 73 9.21 12.77 13.85
N LEU A 74 9.01 14.03 13.45
CA LEU A 74 10.04 15.05 13.48
C LEU A 74 10.04 15.81 14.82
N PRO A 75 11.14 16.50 15.18
CA PRO A 75 11.27 17.15 16.49
C PRO A 75 10.23 18.22 16.81
N ASP A 76 9.53 18.75 15.80
CA ASP A 76 8.47 19.75 15.98
C ASP A 76 7.13 19.15 16.48
N ASN A 77 7.03 17.81 16.56
CA ASN A 77 5.84 17.04 16.93
C ASN A 77 4.58 17.34 16.10
N LYS A 78 4.74 18.02 14.96
CA LYS A 78 3.65 18.43 14.06
C LYS A 78 3.84 17.87 12.66
N THR A 79 5.05 17.49 12.33
CA THR A 79 5.40 16.89 11.04
C THR A 79 6.04 15.53 11.25
N PHE A 80 5.93 14.67 10.24
CA PHE A 80 6.64 13.40 10.19
C PHE A 80 7.10 13.11 8.77
N THR A 81 8.14 12.31 8.63
CA THR A 81 8.60 11.83 7.32
C THR A 81 7.93 10.52 6.99
N TYR A 82 7.45 10.39 5.76
CA TYR A 82 7.11 9.15 5.10
C TYR A 82 8.21 8.88 4.07
N ASN A 83 9.16 8.02 4.42
CA ASN A 83 10.24 7.63 3.50
C ASN A 83 9.93 6.27 2.90
N GLU A 84 9.68 6.22 1.60
CA GLU A 84 9.41 5.00 0.86
C GLU A 84 10.61 4.63 0.00
N ARG A 85 11.01 3.36 0.02
CA ARG A 85 12.12 2.85 -0.78
C ARG A 85 11.66 1.65 -1.58
N ASN A 86 11.74 1.78 -2.90
CA ASN A 86 11.21 0.82 -3.84
C ASN A 86 12.34 0.22 -4.69
N VAL A 87 12.28 -1.09 -4.86
CA VAL A 87 13.04 -1.83 -5.87
C VAL A 87 12.07 -2.23 -6.97
N TYR A 88 12.41 -1.96 -8.23
CA TYR A 88 11.56 -2.30 -9.37
C TYR A 88 12.09 -3.50 -10.15
N ARG A 89 11.19 -4.33 -10.68
CA ARG A 89 11.50 -5.61 -11.36
C ARG A 89 12.44 -5.48 -12.55
N HIS A 90 12.42 -4.32 -13.24
CA HIS A 90 13.27 -4.09 -14.40
C HIS A 90 14.75 -3.84 -14.03
N ASN A 91 15.03 -3.47 -12.77
CA ASN A 91 16.38 -3.26 -12.28
C ASN A 91 16.44 -3.50 -10.76
N LEU A 92 16.69 -4.76 -10.37
CA LEU A 92 16.73 -5.18 -8.97
C LEU A 92 17.92 -4.59 -8.18
N SER A 93 18.91 -4.01 -8.86
CA SER A 93 20.06 -3.35 -8.24
C SER A 93 19.86 -1.86 -8.01
N SER A 94 18.83 -1.26 -8.62
CA SER A 94 18.55 0.17 -8.50
C SER A 94 17.53 0.42 -7.40
N CYS A 95 17.73 1.52 -6.68
CA CYS A 95 16.86 1.92 -5.61
C CYS A 95 16.21 3.28 -5.91
N THR A 96 14.89 3.33 -5.86
CA THR A 96 14.14 4.60 -5.87
C THR A 96 13.67 4.93 -4.47
N THR A 97 14.05 6.10 -3.94
CA THR A 97 13.61 6.57 -2.63
C THR A 97 12.76 7.83 -2.77
N TYR A 98 11.58 7.81 -2.17
CA TYR A 98 10.71 8.95 -1.99
C TYR A 98 10.85 9.45 -0.56
N PHE A 99 11.20 10.72 -0.40
CA PHE A 99 11.24 11.42 0.87
C PHE A 99 10.05 12.37 0.90
N ILE A 100 9.04 12.03 1.71
CA ILE A 100 7.77 12.73 1.75
C ILE A 100 7.62 13.40 3.11
N HIS A 101 7.32 14.69 3.10
CA HIS A 101 7.01 15.43 4.32
C HIS A 101 5.51 15.45 4.53
N MET A 102 5.09 14.96 5.70
CA MET A 102 3.69 14.91 6.09
C MET A 102 3.46 15.93 7.20
N THR A 103 2.45 16.78 7.03
CA THR A 103 2.04 17.74 8.06
C THR A 103 0.75 17.25 8.72
N VAL A 104 0.74 17.19 10.05
CA VAL A 104 -0.48 16.92 10.83
C VAL A 104 -1.24 18.25 10.96
N PRO A 105 -2.47 18.36 10.45
CA PRO A 105 -3.22 19.60 10.53
C PRO A 105 -3.47 19.97 12.00
N SER A 106 -3.32 21.25 12.32
CA SER A 106 -3.37 21.79 13.67
C SER A 106 -4.79 21.97 14.22
N ASN A 107 -5.82 21.77 13.41
CA ASN A 107 -7.21 21.86 13.83
C ASN A 107 -7.68 20.52 14.42
N ASN A 108 -7.71 20.46 15.76
CA ASN A 108 -8.18 19.29 16.52
C ASN A 108 -9.71 19.05 16.41
N GLU A 109 -10.44 19.79 15.58
CA GLU A 109 -11.91 19.71 15.50
C GLU A 109 -12.40 18.49 14.72
N THR A 110 -11.60 17.95 13.80
CA THR A 110 -11.91 16.72 13.07
C THR A 110 -11.05 15.58 13.57
N GLU A 111 -11.66 14.60 14.24
CA GLU A 111 -10.95 13.40 14.75
C GLU A 111 -10.35 12.55 13.63
N LEU A 112 -10.92 12.59 12.42
CA LEU A 112 -10.49 11.83 11.24
C LEU A 112 -10.04 12.80 10.14
N GLN A 113 -8.76 12.76 9.77
CA GLN A 113 -8.21 13.68 8.77
C GLN A 113 -7.41 12.97 7.68
N THR A 114 -7.57 13.46 6.45
CA THR A 114 -6.67 13.15 5.33
C THR A 114 -5.40 13.98 5.51
N LEU A 115 -4.24 13.34 5.48
CA LEU A 115 -2.95 14.03 5.61
C LEU A 115 -2.39 14.40 4.24
N HIS A 116 -1.78 15.57 4.12
CA HIS A 116 -1.18 16.03 2.87
C HIS A 116 0.29 15.66 2.80
N ALA A 117 0.67 15.11 1.65
CA ALA A 117 2.04 14.80 1.25
C ALA A 117 2.52 15.90 0.31
N ASP A 118 3.29 16.83 0.87
CA ASP A 118 3.86 17.96 0.17
C ASP A 118 5.39 17.85 0.13
N ASN A 119 6.04 18.57 -0.78
CA ASN A 119 7.50 18.60 -0.91
C ASN A 119 8.13 17.20 -1.10
N ILE A 120 7.58 16.41 -2.02
CA ILE A 120 8.09 15.08 -2.33
C ILE A 120 9.42 15.21 -3.05
N ARG A 121 10.47 14.67 -2.45
CA ARG A 121 11.80 14.57 -3.06
C ARG A 121 12.06 13.12 -3.47
N VAL A 122 12.48 12.91 -4.70
CA VAL A 122 12.77 11.57 -5.23
C VAL A 122 14.25 11.46 -5.56
N GLU A 123 14.84 10.34 -5.18
CA GLU A 123 16.18 9.95 -5.58
C GLU A 123 16.16 8.58 -6.26
N VAL A 124 16.93 8.44 -7.33
CA VAL A 124 17.25 7.14 -7.95
C VAL A 124 18.75 6.91 -7.75
N ASP A 125 19.11 5.84 -7.05
CA ASP A 125 20.49 5.50 -6.69
C ASP A 125 21.25 6.64 -5.97
N GLY A 126 20.50 7.43 -5.20
CA GLY A 126 21.00 8.61 -4.47
C GLY A 126 21.15 9.87 -5.33
N GLN A 127 20.76 9.83 -6.60
CA GLN A 127 20.73 11.00 -7.47
C GLN A 127 19.31 11.60 -7.49
N PRO A 128 19.15 12.90 -7.23
CA PRO A 128 17.84 13.54 -7.23
C PRO A 128 17.22 13.53 -8.64
N VAL A 129 15.93 13.28 -8.70
CA VAL A 129 15.13 13.28 -9.94
C VAL A 129 13.99 14.28 -9.78
N GLU A 130 13.69 15.00 -10.86
CA GLU A 130 12.54 15.89 -10.89
C GLU A 130 11.25 15.09 -10.71
N TYR A 131 10.46 15.48 -9.72
CA TYR A 131 9.20 14.84 -9.40
C TYR A 131 8.21 15.89 -8.92
N ASN A 132 7.17 16.11 -9.72
CA ASN A 132 6.15 17.11 -9.47
C ASN A 132 4.81 16.41 -9.26
N ASP A 133 4.58 15.96 -8.04
CA ASP A 133 3.29 15.45 -7.61
C ASP A 133 3.05 15.84 -6.16
N THR A 134 1.79 15.83 -5.76
CA THR A 134 1.37 15.95 -4.37
C THR A 134 0.49 14.77 -4.03
N GLY A 135 0.40 14.46 -2.75
CA GLY A 135 -0.38 13.32 -2.29
C GLY A 135 -1.33 13.68 -1.16
N ALA A 136 -2.28 12.79 -0.96
CA ALA A 136 -3.14 12.75 0.20
C ALA A 136 -3.16 11.32 0.75
N VAL A 137 -3.04 11.18 2.07
CA VAL A 137 -2.93 9.89 2.73
C VAL A 137 -4.02 9.72 3.77
N ASP A 138 -4.69 8.59 3.64
CA ASP A 138 -5.76 8.15 4.50
C ASP A 138 -5.30 6.90 5.28
N PHE A 139 -4.95 7.04 6.57
CA PHE A 139 -4.61 5.91 7.45
C PHE A 139 -5.84 5.24 8.06
N TYR A 140 -5.87 3.92 8.10
CA TYR A 140 -6.91 3.11 8.76
C TYR A 140 -6.39 2.53 10.06
N GLU A 141 -7.28 2.07 10.93
CA GLU A 141 -6.88 1.52 12.23
C GLU A 141 -5.88 0.35 12.03
N PRO A 142 -4.63 0.48 12.55
CA PRO A 142 -3.64 -0.57 12.43
C PRO A 142 -3.94 -1.70 13.43
N CYS A 143 -3.42 -2.89 13.14
CA CYS A 143 -3.29 -3.96 14.13
C CYS A 143 -1.87 -3.96 14.74
N SER A 144 -1.53 -4.98 15.54
CA SER A 144 -0.22 -5.04 16.21
C SER A 144 0.96 -5.02 15.25
N ASP A 145 0.81 -5.59 14.05
CA ASP A 145 1.86 -5.78 13.06
C ASP A 145 1.43 -5.40 11.64
N CYS A 146 0.29 -4.74 11.46
CA CYS A 146 -0.24 -4.37 10.14
C CYS A 146 -0.65 -2.91 10.05
N LEU A 147 -0.48 -2.35 8.87
CA LEU A 147 -0.86 -0.98 8.53
C LEU A 147 -1.61 -0.99 7.20
N LEU A 148 -2.70 -0.24 7.15
CA LEU A 148 -3.47 -0.02 5.93
C LEU A 148 -3.59 1.48 5.67
N LEU A 149 -3.35 1.88 4.43
CA LEU A 149 -3.56 3.26 4.01
C LEU A 149 -4.12 3.34 2.59
N VAL A 150 -4.82 4.44 2.32
CA VAL A 150 -5.12 4.89 0.96
C VAL A 150 -4.23 6.07 0.62
N TYR A 151 -3.36 5.90 -0.37
CA TYR A 151 -2.58 7.00 -0.96
C TYR A 151 -3.33 7.53 -2.19
N LYS A 152 -3.43 8.85 -2.33
CA LYS A 152 -4.12 9.50 -3.44
C LYS A 152 -3.17 10.49 -4.07
N CYS A 153 -2.93 10.37 -5.37
CA CYS A 153 -2.28 11.43 -6.14
C CYS A 153 -3.27 12.06 -7.10
N SER A 154 -2.77 12.99 -7.92
CA SER A 154 -3.56 13.67 -8.95
C SER A 154 -4.19 12.74 -10.00
N LYS A 155 -3.63 11.55 -10.21
CA LYS A 155 -4.03 10.63 -11.30
C LYS A 155 -4.74 9.38 -10.86
N PHE A 156 -4.43 8.86 -9.67
CA PHE A 156 -4.93 7.57 -9.20
C PHE A 156 -4.85 7.49 -7.68
N ARG A 157 -5.47 6.45 -7.13
CA ARG A 157 -5.34 6.07 -5.73
C ARG A 157 -4.74 4.67 -5.63
N TYR A 158 -4.12 4.41 -4.49
CA TYR A 158 -3.72 3.09 -4.06
C TYR A 158 -4.38 2.75 -2.74
N LEU A 159 -4.81 1.50 -2.60
CA LEU A 159 -5.02 0.87 -1.31
C LEU A 159 -3.79 0.00 -1.04
N LEU A 160 -3.09 0.27 0.06
CA LEU A 160 -1.81 -0.35 0.38
C LEU A 160 -1.88 -0.99 1.77
N SER A 161 -1.56 -2.28 1.83
CA SER A 161 -1.52 -3.09 3.05
C SER A 161 -0.08 -3.50 3.32
N TYR A 162 0.38 -3.18 4.53
CA TYR A 162 1.74 -3.38 4.99
C TYR A 162 1.79 -4.28 6.21
N LYS A 163 2.95 -4.89 6.40
CA LYS A 163 3.34 -5.59 7.62
C LYS A 163 4.56 -4.96 8.25
N GLU A 164 4.65 -4.97 9.58
CA GLU A 164 5.82 -4.46 10.29
C GLU A 164 7.07 -5.23 9.83
N GLU A 165 8.20 -4.52 9.78
CA GLU A 165 9.50 -5.12 9.47
C GLU A 165 9.74 -6.38 10.33
N GLY A 166 10.09 -7.49 9.68
CA GLY A 166 10.16 -8.83 10.27
C GLY A 166 8.90 -9.69 10.13
N SER A 167 7.70 -9.11 10.30
CA SER A 167 6.41 -9.86 10.23
C SER A 167 5.95 -10.17 8.79
N HIS A 168 6.55 -9.51 7.79
CA HIS A 168 6.26 -9.73 6.37
C HIS A 168 6.80 -11.07 5.82
N ARG A 169 7.64 -11.78 6.57
CA ARG A 169 8.36 -12.98 6.09
C ARG A 169 7.47 -14.21 5.93
N ASP A 170 6.33 -14.28 6.63
CA ASP A 170 5.35 -15.36 6.46
C ASP A 170 4.40 -15.07 5.28
N VAL A 171 4.93 -15.24 4.06
CA VAL A 171 4.20 -14.93 2.82
C VAL A 171 2.93 -15.77 2.67
N GLU A 172 2.92 -17.02 3.14
CA GLU A 172 1.75 -17.89 3.04
C GLU A 172 0.63 -17.41 3.97
N GLN A 173 0.97 -16.94 5.17
CA GLN A 173 -0.01 -16.30 6.04
C GLN A 173 -0.62 -15.04 5.39
N HIS A 174 0.19 -14.21 4.72
CA HIS A 174 -0.32 -13.00 4.06
C HIS A 174 -1.22 -13.33 2.87
N LYS A 175 -0.94 -14.41 2.15
CA LYS A 175 -1.81 -14.92 1.08
C LYS A 175 -3.19 -15.33 1.59
N ALA A 176 -3.28 -15.89 2.80
CA ALA A 176 -4.57 -16.25 3.40
C ALA A 176 -5.45 -15.02 3.66
N ALA A 177 -4.85 -13.85 3.91
CA ALA A 177 -5.55 -12.58 4.11
C ALA A 177 -5.97 -11.88 2.80
N HIS A 178 -5.64 -12.44 1.62
CA HIS A 178 -5.93 -11.79 0.34
C HIS A 178 -7.42 -11.60 0.06
N ASP A 179 -8.27 -12.53 0.49
CA ASP A 179 -9.71 -12.39 0.28
C ASP A 179 -10.31 -11.29 1.15
N ASP A 180 -9.79 -11.11 2.37
CA ASP A 180 -10.14 -9.99 3.25
C ASP A 180 -9.70 -8.65 2.63
N HIS A 181 -8.48 -8.58 2.07
CA HIS A 181 -8.01 -7.40 1.34
C HIS A 181 -8.89 -7.06 0.13
N LYS A 182 -9.33 -8.06 -0.65
CA LYS A 182 -10.24 -7.85 -1.78
C LYS A 182 -11.60 -7.31 -1.32
N LYS A 183 -12.16 -7.85 -0.23
CA LYS A 183 -13.44 -7.38 0.32
C LYS A 183 -13.35 -5.93 0.78
N LEU A 184 -12.27 -5.60 1.49
CA LEU A 184 -11.97 -4.23 1.90
C LEU A 184 -11.78 -3.29 0.69
N ALA A 185 -11.10 -3.73 -0.36
CA ALA A 185 -10.93 -2.98 -1.58
C ALA A 185 -12.28 -2.63 -2.22
N GLU A 186 -13.21 -3.60 -2.31
CA GLU A 186 -14.56 -3.35 -2.81
C GLU A 186 -15.32 -2.32 -1.95
N CYS A 187 -15.24 -2.44 -0.62
CA CYS A 187 -15.84 -1.50 0.30
C CYS A 187 -15.31 -0.06 0.15
N LEU A 188 -14.06 0.08 -0.31
CA LEU A 188 -13.41 1.37 -0.58
C LEU A 188 -13.51 1.82 -2.04
N GLY A 189 -14.24 1.07 -2.88
CA GLY A 189 -14.45 1.37 -4.29
C GLY A 189 -13.23 1.11 -5.18
N PHE A 190 -12.30 0.27 -4.75
CA PHE A 190 -11.18 -0.19 -5.57
C PHE A 190 -11.56 -1.44 -6.38
N PRO A 191 -10.98 -1.63 -7.57
CA PRO A 191 -11.13 -2.86 -8.31
C PRO A 191 -10.37 -4.01 -7.61
N LYS A 192 -10.77 -5.25 -7.86
CA LYS A 192 -10.10 -6.46 -7.31
C LYS A 192 -9.00 -7.03 -8.22
N LYS A 193 -8.77 -6.41 -9.37
CA LYS A 193 -7.89 -6.95 -10.43
C LYS A 193 -6.44 -6.50 -10.19
N LYS A 194 -5.50 -7.30 -10.69
CA LYS A 194 -4.06 -6.99 -10.72
C LYS A 194 -3.47 -6.52 -9.37
N PRO A 195 -3.79 -7.16 -8.22
CA PRO A 195 -3.16 -6.76 -6.98
C PRO A 195 -1.65 -7.01 -7.03
N TYR A 196 -0.88 -6.07 -6.48
CA TYR A 196 0.48 -6.34 -6.05
C TYR A 196 0.44 -7.33 -4.88
N VAL A 197 1.36 -8.29 -4.91
CA VAL A 197 1.59 -9.26 -3.83
C VAL A 197 3.09 -9.39 -3.67
N TYR A 198 3.59 -9.17 -2.46
CA TYR A 198 4.99 -9.37 -2.13
C TYR A 198 5.32 -10.88 -2.13
N ASP A 199 6.43 -11.26 -2.76
CA ASP A 199 6.82 -12.65 -2.95
C ASP A 199 7.76 -13.20 -1.87
N GLY A 200 8.25 -12.35 -0.96
CA GLY A 200 9.20 -12.74 0.10
C GLY A 200 10.63 -12.96 -0.38
N VAL A 201 10.92 -12.73 -1.66
CA VAL A 201 12.23 -13.02 -2.26
C VAL A 201 13.01 -11.74 -2.51
N ALA A 202 12.34 -10.67 -2.92
CA ALA A 202 13.00 -9.40 -3.22
C ALA A 202 13.58 -8.77 -1.96
N ASP A 203 14.87 -8.44 -2.02
CA ASP A 203 15.57 -7.63 -1.01
C ASP A 203 15.05 -6.18 -1.04
N PHE A 204 15.39 -5.43 -0.01
CA PHE A 204 15.00 -4.04 0.16
C PHE A 204 16.15 -3.10 -0.13
N CYS A 205 15.78 -1.89 -0.51
CA CYS A 205 16.67 -0.75 -0.41
C CYS A 205 17.06 -0.49 1.05
N HIS A 206 18.17 -1.05 1.49
CA HIS A 206 18.79 -0.62 2.74
C HIS A 206 19.33 0.80 2.57
N LYS A 207 19.36 1.61 3.63
CA LYS A 207 20.23 2.80 3.61
C LYS A 207 21.62 2.29 3.21
N LYS A 208 22.32 2.96 2.30
CA LYS A 208 23.79 2.82 2.23
C LYS A 208 24.31 3.27 3.60
N SER A 209 24.37 2.35 4.55
CA SER A 209 25.19 2.50 5.73
C SER A 209 26.58 2.80 5.21
N ALA A 210 27.28 3.77 5.81
CA ALA A 210 28.73 3.86 5.65
C ALA A 210 29.33 2.44 5.77
N PRO A 211 30.37 2.09 4.99
CA PRO A 211 30.89 0.73 4.94
C PRO A 211 31.01 0.18 6.36
N GLU A 212 30.45 -1.02 6.57
CA GLU A 212 30.55 -1.73 7.83
C GLU A 212 32.01 -1.69 8.26
N ALA A 213 32.26 -1.17 9.48
CA ALA A 213 33.60 -1.19 10.02
C ALA A 213 34.04 -2.65 10.07
N ASN A 214 35.03 -2.97 9.24
CA ASN A 214 35.60 -4.31 9.15
C ASN A 214 36.06 -4.72 10.56
N PRO A 215 35.60 -5.85 11.14
CA PRO A 215 35.97 -6.25 12.50
C PRO A 215 37.46 -6.50 12.70
N ASP A 216 38.25 -6.58 11.61
CA ASP A 216 39.65 -6.98 11.62
C ASP A 216 40.65 -5.82 11.81
N ASN A 217 40.23 -4.68 12.37
CA ASN A 217 41.16 -3.57 12.65
C ASN A 217 41.21 -3.15 14.13
N GLN A 218 41.20 -4.14 15.02
CA GLN A 218 41.80 -4.03 16.35
C GLN A 218 42.82 -5.15 16.53
N SER A 219 44.07 -4.87 16.16
CA SER A 219 45.28 -5.52 16.67
C SER A 219 46.21 -4.43 17.19
#